data_AF-A0A4Y9ZIX8-F1
#
_entry.id   AF-A0A4Y9ZIX8-F1
#
_cell.length_a   1.000
_cell.length_b   1.000
_cell.length_c   1.000
_cell.angle_alpha   90.00
_cell.angle_beta   90.00
_cell.angle_gamma   90.00
#
_symmetry.space_group_name_H-M   'P 1'
#
loop_
_entity.id
_entity.type
_entity.pdbx_description
1 polymer ?
#
loop_
_entity_poly.entity_id
_entity_poly.type
_entity_poly.pdbx_seq_one_letter_code
_entity_poly.pdbx_strand_id
1 'polypeptide(L)'
;MSPRKHLDPKTAFDVLKTYPRSDGLSVSQLMDSAVHGGLTYNDFLLLPGKIDFAATEVNTESRVTRNVVLKTPFMSSPMDTVTEGEMAIAMALLGGLGVIHHNQSPAAQAAMIRAVKRHENGFITDPVVFSPDFHVEDVLDVKARLGFCGIPITDTGALGGTLVGIVTSRDVQFQPHTCKLSEIMTTDLVTAQQGITLKEANDILRDSKKGKLPIVDKQGRLVSLLARSDLLKNQTYPLASKLPESKQLYAAAAIGTRPADRERLALLVEAGLDIIFLDSSQGNSVFQVEMIEWIKKAFSHLEVVAGNVVTREQAATLIAAGADALRIGMGSGSICITQEVMAVGTSSGRYKAGGSLLEVC
;
A
#
# COMPACT_ATOMS: atom_id res chain seq x y z
N MET A 1 31.02 60.47 15.39
CA MET A 1 30.24 59.21 15.51
C MET A 1 31.04 58.27 16.40
N SER A 2 30.51 57.89 17.57
CA SER A 2 31.19 56.92 18.45
C SER A 2 31.39 55.60 17.70
N PRO A 3 32.58 54.96 17.74
CA PRO A 3 32.81 53.70 17.06
C PRO A 3 31.80 52.66 17.58
N ARG A 4 31.08 51.99 16.66
CA ARG A 4 30.16 50.91 17.03
C ARG A 4 30.97 49.82 17.72
N LYS A 5 30.73 49.64 19.02
CA LYS A 5 31.38 48.58 19.80
C LYS A 5 30.72 47.25 19.40
N HIS A 6 31.42 46.45 18.60
CA HIS A 6 30.99 45.09 18.29
C HIS A 6 31.18 44.19 19.52
N LEU A 7 30.23 43.28 19.77
CA LEU A 7 30.36 42.26 20.81
C LEU A 7 31.36 41.17 20.38
N ASP A 8 31.95 40.46 21.35
CA ASP A 8 32.84 39.32 21.06
C ASP A 8 32.02 38.17 20.44
N PRO A 9 32.33 37.70 19.22
CA PRO A 9 31.65 36.57 18.58
C PRO A 9 31.60 35.30 19.43
N LYS A 10 32.58 35.08 20.31
CA LYS A 10 32.60 33.91 21.21
C LYS A 10 31.45 33.90 22.22
N THR A 11 30.90 35.08 22.54
CA THR A 11 29.78 35.24 23.49
C THR A 11 28.41 35.18 22.82
N ALA A 12 28.33 34.92 21.51
CA ALA A 12 27.07 34.96 20.75
C ALA A 12 25.97 34.07 21.36
N PHE A 13 26.30 32.86 21.82
CA PHE A 13 25.33 31.97 22.47
C PHE A 13 24.87 32.46 23.84
N ASP A 14 25.73 33.16 24.58
CA ASP A 14 25.37 33.71 25.89
C ASP A 14 24.47 34.94 25.73
N VAL A 15 24.74 35.78 24.72
CA VAL A 15 23.83 36.86 24.31
C VAL A 15 22.49 36.29 23.86
N LEU A 16 22.47 35.20 23.08
CA LEU A 16 21.22 34.57 22.63
C LEU A 16 20.34 34.11 23.81
N LYS A 17 20.94 33.60 24.89
CA LYS A 17 20.19 33.19 26.11
C LYS A 17 19.57 34.37 26.88
N THR A 18 19.99 35.61 26.62
CA THR A 18 19.40 36.79 27.28
C THR A 18 18.03 37.15 26.71
N TYR A 19 17.68 36.66 25.52
CA TYR A 19 16.37 36.89 24.94
C TYR A 19 15.31 36.02 25.65
N PRO A 20 14.16 36.59 26.02
CA PRO A 20 13.14 35.88 26.80
C PRO A 20 12.40 34.80 26.01
N ARG A 21 12.49 34.82 24.67
CA ARG A 21 11.89 33.84 23.77
C ARG A 21 12.73 33.69 22.51
N SER A 22 12.62 32.54 21.87
CA SER A 22 13.13 32.33 20.52
C SER A 22 12.31 33.14 19.50
N ASP A 23 12.92 33.42 18.35
CA ASP A 23 12.22 34.04 17.23
C ASP A 23 11.20 33.07 16.60
N GLY A 24 10.11 33.62 16.09
CA GLY A 24 9.01 32.87 15.47
C GLY A 24 7.82 32.61 16.39
N LEU A 25 6.83 31.90 15.86
CA LEU A 25 5.64 31.44 16.57
C LEU A 25 5.64 29.91 16.64
N SER A 26 5.27 29.37 17.79
CA SER A 26 4.97 27.94 17.92
C SER A 26 3.70 27.58 17.16
N VAL A 27 3.52 26.29 16.84
CA VAL A 27 2.30 25.80 16.16
C VAL A 27 1.04 26.13 16.97
N SER A 28 1.06 25.99 18.30
CA SER A 28 -0.10 26.29 19.14
C SER A 28 -0.48 27.77 19.12
N GLN A 29 0.51 28.68 19.10
CA GLN A 29 0.27 30.11 18.96
C GLN A 29 -0.27 30.47 17.58
N LEU A 30 0.33 29.92 16.52
CA LEU A 30 -0.07 30.19 15.15
C LEU A 30 -1.47 29.63 14.83
N MET A 31 -1.80 28.45 15.36
CA MET A 31 -3.04 27.73 15.07
C MET A 31 -4.20 28.13 15.99
N ASP A 32 -4.03 29.15 16.85
CA ASP A 32 -5.14 29.72 17.63
C ASP A 32 -6.13 30.40 16.69
N SER A 33 -7.22 29.70 16.39
CA SER A 33 -8.25 30.18 15.47
C SER A 33 -9.03 31.38 15.98
N ALA A 34 -9.03 31.66 17.29
CA ALA A 34 -9.65 32.86 17.83
C ALA A 34 -8.83 34.12 17.48
N VAL A 35 -7.52 33.95 17.28
CA VAL A 35 -6.59 35.04 16.95
C VAL A 35 -6.34 35.14 15.44
N HIS A 36 -6.09 34.01 14.78
CA HIS A 36 -5.62 33.94 13.40
C HIS A 36 -6.64 33.38 12.40
N GLY A 37 -7.82 32.95 12.86
CA GLY A 37 -8.87 32.43 11.98
C GLY A 37 -8.54 31.05 11.37
N GLY A 38 -8.78 30.89 10.07
CA GLY A 38 -8.43 29.68 9.31
C GLY A 38 -7.24 29.92 8.41
N LEU A 39 -6.21 29.09 8.53
CA LEU A 39 -4.98 29.18 7.73
C LEU A 39 -4.94 28.14 6.61
N THR A 40 -4.22 28.44 5.53
CA THR A 40 -3.79 27.53 4.47
C THR A 40 -2.26 27.46 4.34
N TYR A 41 -1.76 26.57 3.48
CA TYR A 41 -0.31 26.35 3.29
C TYR A 41 0.45 27.60 2.86
N ASN A 42 -0.20 28.49 2.11
CA ASN A 42 0.41 29.72 1.64
C ASN A 42 0.44 30.83 2.70
N ASP A 43 -0.22 30.64 3.84
CA ASP A 43 -0.33 31.66 4.89
C ASP A 43 0.84 31.64 5.87
N PHE A 44 1.70 30.61 5.83
CA PHE A 44 2.84 30.50 6.73
C PHE A 44 4.05 29.84 6.08
N LEU A 45 5.20 29.97 6.74
CA LEU A 45 6.47 29.36 6.36
C LEU A 45 7.13 28.74 7.60
N LEU A 46 8.06 27.80 7.39
CA LEU A 46 8.85 27.19 8.46
C LEU A 46 10.19 27.91 8.60
N LEU A 47 10.55 28.30 9.82
CA LEU A 47 11.87 28.86 10.11
C LEU A 47 12.93 27.76 10.07
N PRO A 48 14.09 28.00 9.45
CA PRO A 48 15.17 27.00 9.38
C PRO A 48 15.83 26.79 10.74
N GLY A 49 16.26 25.55 10.99
CA GLY A 49 17.07 25.16 12.15
C GLY A 49 18.55 25.03 11.82
N LYS A 50 19.31 24.46 12.76
CA LYS A 50 20.70 24.04 12.53
C LYS A 50 20.72 22.69 11.82
N ILE A 51 21.59 22.54 10.83
CA ILE A 51 21.79 21.28 10.09
C ILE A 51 23.13 20.68 10.50
N ASP A 52 23.12 19.40 10.90
CA ASP A 52 24.29 18.60 11.27
C ASP A 52 24.32 17.20 10.62
N PHE A 53 23.45 16.96 9.64
CA PHE A 53 23.36 15.71 8.86
C PHE A 53 23.06 16.00 7.39
N ALA A 54 23.29 15.01 6.52
CA ALA A 54 22.96 15.11 5.09
C ALA A 54 21.48 14.82 4.83
N ALA A 55 20.89 15.47 3.81
CA ALA A 55 19.47 15.29 3.47
C ALA A 55 19.09 13.82 3.15
N THR A 56 20.03 13.02 2.66
CA THR A 56 19.84 11.59 2.37
C THR A 56 19.62 10.72 3.61
N GLU A 57 19.95 11.23 4.79
CA GLU A 57 19.79 10.53 6.07
C GLU A 57 18.40 10.76 6.69
N VAL A 58 17.57 11.63 6.10
CA VAL A 58 16.23 11.94 6.60
C VAL A 58 15.32 10.72 6.44
N ASN A 59 14.76 10.24 7.56
CA ASN A 59 13.75 9.19 7.55
C ASN A 59 12.35 9.80 7.30
N THR A 60 11.68 9.34 6.24
CA THR A 60 10.33 9.78 5.85
C THR A 60 9.26 8.72 6.14
N GLU A 61 9.61 7.66 6.87
CA GLU A 61 8.66 6.64 7.30
C GLU A 61 7.50 7.24 8.07
N SER A 62 6.29 6.83 7.70
CA SER A 62 5.05 7.40 8.25
C SER A 62 4.00 6.32 8.46
N ARG A 63 3.29 6.41 9.59
CA ARG A 63 2.15 5.54 9.89
C ARG A 63 0.95 5.97 9.07
N VAL A 64 0.39 5.05 8.28
CA VAL A 64 -0.89 5.27 7.58
C VAL A 64 -2.07 4.77 8.40
N THR A 65 -1.85 3.74 9.23
CA THR A 65 -2.82 3.21 10.19
C THR A 65 -2.10 2.82 11.48
N ARG A 66 -2.81 2.26 12.47
CA ARG A 66 -2.20 1.79 13.73
C ARG A 66 -1.05 0.82 13.48
N ASN A 67 -1.24 -0.11 12.53
CA ASN A 67 -0.32 -1.22 12.31
C ASN A 67 0.48 -1.13 10.99
N VAL A 68 0.12 -0.21 10.08
CA VAL A 68 0.80 -0.08 8.78
C VAL A 68 1.68 1.16 8.73
N VAL A 69 2.96 0.93 8.40
CA VAL A 69 3.98 1.97 8.19
C VAL A 69 4.40 1.96 6.73
N LEU A 70 4.36 3.12 6.08
CA LEU A 70 4.87 3.34 4.74
C LEU A 70 6.29 3.87 4.79
N LYS A 71 7.12 3.48 3.82
CA LYS A 71 8.49 4.01 3.70
C LYS A 71 8.53 5.43 3.17
N THR A 72 7.51 5.81 2.39
CA THR A 72 7.32 7.17 1.90
C THR A 72 5.89 7.63 2.21
N PRO A 73 5.68 8.91 2.59
CA PRO A 73 4.39 9.40 3.09
C PRO A 73 3.44 9.80 1.95
N PHE A 74 3.41 9.01 0.88
CA PHE A 74 2.62 9.31 -0.32
C PHE A 74 1.51 8.29 -0.52
N MET A 75 0.30 8.81 -0.76
CA MET A 75 -0.88 8.01 -1.10
C MET A 75 -1.58 8.57 -2.31
N SER A 76 -2.04 7.71 -3.22
CA SER A 76 -2.84 8.13 -4.37
C SER A 76 -4.33 8.17 -4.02
N SER A 77 -5.03 9.19 -4.52
CA SER A 77 -6.45 9.43 -4.21
C SER A 77 -7.35 8.35 -4.83
N PRO A 78 -8.43 7.91 -4.14
CA PRO A 78 -9.37 6.92 -4.66
C PRO A 78 -10.34 7.52 -5.68
N MET A 79 -9.79 8.02 -6.80
CA MET A 79 -10.52 8.58 -7.92
C MET A 79 -10.30 7.70 -9.15
N ASP A 80 -11.34 7.52 -9.96
CA ASP A 80 -11.30 6.78 -11.24
C ASP A 80 -10.22 7.32 -12.19
N THR A 81 -10.01 8.64 -12.17
CA THR A 81 -8.98 9.34 -12.97
C THR A 81 -7.57 9.24 -12.40
N VAL A 82 -7.37 8.61 -11.24
CA VAL A 82 -6.08 8.58 -10.53
C VAL A 82 -5.62 7.16 -10.23
N THR A 83 -6.45 6.35 -9.57
CA THR A 83 -5.97 5.09 -8.98
C THR A 83 -6.80 3.87 -9.38
N GLU A 84 -6.29 3.15 -10.38
CA GLU A 84 -6.61 1.76 -10.66
C GLU A 84 -5.44 0.84 -10.28
N GLY A 85 -5.46 -0.43 -10.73
CA GLY A 85 -4.46 -1.44 -10.37
C GLY A 85 -3.01 -1.03 -10.67
N GLU A 86 -2.74 -0.41 -11.82
CA GLU A 86 -1.37 -0.02 -12.22
C GLU A 86 -0.80 1.06 -11.29
N MET A 87 -1.58 2.11 -11.00
CA MET A 87 -1.17 3.16 -10.06
C MET A 87 -0.98 2.59 -8.65
N ALA A 88 -1.87 1.69 -8.22
CA ALA A 88 -1.75 1.06 -6.90
C ALA A 88 -0.46 0.25 -6.76
N ILE A 89 -0.09 -0.52 -7.79
CA ILE A 89 1.18 -1.24 -7.85
C ILE A 89 2.36 -0.26 -7.82
N ALA A 90 2.35 0.77 -8.66
CA ALA A 90 3.44 1.73 -8.75
C ALA A 90 3.68 2.47 -7.42
N MET A 91 2.61 2.94 -6.78
CA MET A 91 2.69 3.60 -5.47
C MET A 91 3.26 2.66 -4.41
N ALA A 92 2.78 1.42 -4.34
CA ALA A 92 3.27 0.44 -3.38
C ALA A 92 4.75 0.11 -3.62
N LEU A 93 5.21 -0.05 -4.87
CA LEU A 93 6.61 -0.29 -5.20
C LEU A 93 7.54 0.86 -4.79
N LEU A 94 7.07 2.10 -4.86
CA LEU A 94 7.81 3.29 -4.45
C LEU A 94 7.70 3.61 -2.95
N GLY A 95 7.12 2.68 -2.17
CA GLY A 95 7.02 2.78 -0.71
C GLY A 95 5.86 3.61 -0.18
N GLY A 96 4.94 4.00 -1.06
CA GLY A 96 3.67 4.64 -0.73
C GLY A 96 2.52 3.64 -0.70
N LEU A 97 1.30 4.12 -0.93
CA LEU A 97 0.08 3.31 -0.99
C LEU A 97 -0.88 3.84 -2.07
N GLY A 98 -1.44 2.96 -2.90
CA GLY A 98 -2.52 3.37 -3.79
C GLY A 98 -3.87 2.88 -3.31
N VAL A 99 -4.86 3.78 -3.26
CA VAL A 99 -6.23 3.47 -2.84
C VAL A 99 -7.13 3.35 -4.05
N ILE A 100 -7.60 2.14 -4.37
CA ILE A 100 -8.41 1.89 -5.56
C ILE A 100 -9.82 2.47 -5.38
N HIS A 101 -10.27 3.26 -6.35
CA HIS A 101 -11.60 3.87 -6.34
C HIS A 101 -12.75 2.84 -6.43
N HIS A 102 -13.94 3.26 -6.02
CA HIS A 102 -15.13 2.41 -5.95
C HIS A 102 -16.19 2.71 -7.04
N ASN A 103 -15.88 3.60 -7.98
CA ASN A 103 -16.73 3.95 -9.13
C ASN A 103 -16.68 2.86 -10.23
N GLN A 104 -16.99 1.62 -9.85
CA GLN A 104 -16.93 0.42 -10.69
C GLN A 104 -17.67 -0.74 -9.99
N SER A 105 -17.85 -1.86 -10.68
CA SER A 105 -18.46 -3.04 -10.07
C SER A 105 -17.57 -3.60 -8.93
N PRO A 106 -18.17 -4.21 -7.89
CA PRO A 106 -17.40 -4.87 -6.83
C PRO A 106 -16.41 -5.92 -7.36
N ALA A 107 -16.82 -6.68 -8.38
CA ALA A 107 -15.98 -7.71 -8.99
C ALA A 107 -14.75 -7.13 -9.72
N ALA A 108 -14.92 -6.00 -10.42
CA ALA A 108 -13.81 -5.31 -11.09
C ALA A 108 -12.80 -4.77 -10.07
N GLN A 109 -13.29 -4.13 -9.00
CA GLN A 109 -12.44 -3.63 -7.92
C GLN A 109 -11.68 -4.76 -7.23
N ALA A 110 -12.34 -5.90 -6.94
CA ALA A 110 -11.71 -7.10 -6.38
C ALA A 110 -10.67 -7.72 -7.33
N ALA A 111 -10.87 -7.65 -8.65
CA ALA A 111 -9.88 -8.08 -9.63
C ALA A 111 -8.61 -7.21 -9.59
N MET A 112 -8.75 -5.90 -9.43
CA MET A 112 -7.60 -5.00 -9.28
C MET A 112 -6.84 -5.27 -7.97
N ILE A 113 -7.56 -5.52 -6.86
CA ILE A 113 -6.91 -5.92 -5.59
C ILE A 113 -6.10 -7.21 -5.77
N ARG A 114 -6.69 -8.24 -6.40
CA ARG A 114 -5.95 -9.47 -6.71
C ARG A 114 -4.72 -9.21 -7.58
N ALA A 115 -4.81 -8.31 -8.55
CA ALA A 115 -3.67 -7.94 -9.39
C ALA A 115 -2.54 -7.28 -8.58
N VAL A 116 -2.86 -6.36 -7.65
CA VAL A 116 -1.90 -5.74 -6.74
C VAL A 116 -1.23 -6.80 -5.86
N LYS A 117 -2.02 -7.65 -5.18
CA LYS A 117 -1.51 -8.68 -4.26
C LYS A 117 -0.66 -9.73 -4.98
N ARG A 118 -0.98 -10.04 -6.25
CA ARG A 118 -0.22 -11.01 -7.07
C ARG A 118 1.01 -10.41 -7.74
N HIS A 119 1.15 -9.09 -7.77
CA HIS A 119 2.23 -8.43 -8.51
C HIS A 119 3.61 -8.81 -7.96
N GLU A 120 3.73 -8.95 -6.66
CA GLU A 120 4.94 -9.39 -6.00
C GLU A 120 4.56 -10.34 -4.87
N ASN A 121 5.17 -11.53 -4.84
CA ASN A 121 4.95 -12.50 -3.79
C ASN A 121 6.30 -12.92 -3.20
N GLY A 122 6.29 -13.34 -1.93
CA GLY A 122 7.34 -14.23 -1.44
C GLY A 122 7.12 -15.62 -2.06
N PHE A 123 6.34 -16.45 -1.38
CA PHE A 123 5.87 -17.71 -1.93
C PHE A 123 4.54 -17.52 -2.68
N ILE A 124 4.49 -17.93 -3.94
CA ILE A 124 3.26 -17.98 -4.73
C ILE A 124 2.50 -19.23 -4.29
N THR A 125 1.45 -19.05 -3.48
CA THR A 125 0.66 -20.15 -2.90
C THR A 125 -0.37 -20.74 -3.84
N ASP A 126 -0.81 -19.99 -4.85
CA ASP A 126 -1.77 -20.41 -5.87
C ASP A 126 -1.19 -20.17 -7.29
N PRO A 127 -0.12 -20.90 -7.67
CA PRO A 127 0.43 -20.79 -9.01
C PRO A 127 -0.54 -21.39 -10.03
N VAL A 128 -0.52 -20.87 -11.27
CA VAL A 128 -1.18 -21.56 -12.38
C VAL A 128 -0.44 -22.88 -12.63
N VAL A 129 -1.18 -23.98 -12.68
CA VAL A 129 -0.66 -25.34 -12.86
C VAL A 129 -1.36 -25.98 -14.06
N PHE A 130 -0.65 -26.78 -14.85
CA PHE A 130 -1.23 -27.58 -15.93
C PHE A 130 -0.91 -29.05 -15.79
N SER A 131 -1.69 -29.90 -16.47
CA SER A 131 -1.36 -31.33 -16.61
C SER A 131 -0.47 -31.55 -17.84
N PRO A 132 0.18 -32.72 -17.97
CA PRO A 132 1.05 -33.00 -19.11
C PRO A 132 0.31 -33.10 -20.46
N ASP A 133 -1.02 -33.18 -20.43
CA ASP A 133 -1.89 -33.27 -21.61
C ASP A 133 -2.32 -31.91 -22.17
N PHE A 134 -2.02 -30.81 -21.47
CA PHE A 134 -2.21 -29.46 -22.01
C PHE A 134 -1.26 -29.22 -23.19
N HIS A 135 -1.53 -28.14 -23.92
CA HIS A 135 -0.79 -27.77 -25.13
C HIS A 135 0.02 -26.49 -24.93
N VAL A 136 0.97 -26.26 -25.84
CA VAL A 136 1.75 -25.02 -25.89
C VAL A 136 0.86 -23.78 -26.01
N GLU A 137 -0.26 -23.88 -26.73
CA GLU A 137 -1.24 -22.80 -26.87
C GLU A 137 -1.79 -22.31 -25.53
N ASP A 138 -2.09 -23.22 -24.59
CA ASP A 138 -2.61 -22.87 -23.27
C ASP A 138 -1.61 -22.04 -22.46
N VAL A 139 -0.31 -22.37 -22.58
CA VAL A 139 0.78 -21.63 -21.92
C VAL A 139 0.94 -20.23 -22.52
N LEU A 140 0.76 -20.10 -23.84
CA LEU A 140 0.83 -18.82 -24.54
C LEU A 140 -0.36 -17.92 -24.20
N ASP A 141 -1.57 -18.49 -24.03
CA ASP A 141 -2.73 -17.75 -23.52
C ASP A 141 -2.47 -17.19 -22.12
N VAL A 142 -1.96 -18.01 -21.20
CA VAL A 142 -1.58 -17.55 -19.86
C VAL A 142 -0.55 -16.43 -19.92
N LYS A 143 0.43 -16.52 -20.82
CA LYS A 143 1.42 -15.46 -21.03
C LYS A 143 0.77 -14.17 -21.52
N ALA A 144 -0.16 -14.24 -22.46
CA ALA A 144 -0.85 -13.08 -23.01
C ALA A 144 -1.76 -12.41 -21.96
N ARG A 145 -2.48 -13.21 -21.16
CA ARG A 145 -3.46 -12.74 -20.19
C ARG A 145 -2.85 -12.29 -18.86
N LEU A 146 -1.83 -12.98 -18.38
CA LEU A 146 -1.25 -12.78 -17.04
C LEU A 146 0.21 -12.30 -17.05
N GLY A 147 0.87 -12.25 -18.21
CA GLY A 147 2.22 -11.69 -18.36
C GLY A 147 3.36 -12.59 -17.88
N PHE A 148 3.11 -13.86 -17.53
CA PHE A 148 4.14 -14.82 -17.12
C PHE A 148 3.99 -16.17 -17.82
N CYS A 149 5.07 -16.95 -17.88
CA CYS A 149 5.14 -18.16 -18.72
C CYS A 149 5.88 -19.32 -18.05
N GLY A 150 6.13 -19.28 -16.74
CA GLY A 150 6.66 -20.47 -16.07
C GLY A 150 5.60 -21.16 -15.24
N ILE A 151 5.17 -22.30 -15.74
CA ILE A 151 4.00 -23.02 -15.28
C ILE A 151 4.49 -24.40 -14.79
N PRO A 152 4.38 -24.71 -13.49
CA PRO A 152 4.63 -26.06 -13.00
C PRO A 152 3.59 -27.03 -13.59
N ILE A 153 4.05 -28.23 -13.89
CA ILE A 153 3.24 -29.31 -14.43
C ILE A 153 3.05 -30.36 -13.34
N THR A 154 1.81 -30.69 -13.02
CA THR A 154 1.47 -31.75 -12.07
C THR A 154 0.72 -32.87 -12.76
N ASP A 155 0.77 -34.08 -12.19
CA ASP A 155 0.03 -35.25 -12.68
C ASP A 155 -1.47 -35.00 -12.93
N THR A 156 -2.12 -34.25 -12.04
CA THR A 156 -3.55 -33.94 -12.08
C THR A 156 -3.88 -32.63 -12.80
N GLY A 157 -2.88 -31.76 -13.02
CA GLY A 157 -3.08 -30.40 -13.48
C GLY A 157 -3.63 -29.44 -12.43
N ALA A 158 -3.63 -29.84 -11.16
CA ALA A 158 -4.09 -29.02 -10.04
C ALA A 158 -2.98 -28.84 -8.99
N LEU A 159 -3.10 -27.78 -8.18
CA LEU A 159 -2.25 -27.60 -6.99
C LEU A 159 -2.45 -28.79 -6.03
N GLY A 160 -1.36 -29.24 -5.39
CA GLY A 160 -1.37 -30.45 -4.57
C GLY A 160 -1.25 -31.76 -5.36
N GLY A 161 -1.19 -31.72 -6.69
CA GLY A 161 -0.74 -32.85 -7.51
C GLY A 161 0.77 -33.09 -7.39
N THR A 162 1.21 -34.29 -7.78
CA THR A 162 2.64 -34.64 -7.84
C THR A 162 3.32 -33.79 -8.89
N LEU A 163 4.39 -33.08 -8.54
CA LEU A 163 5.14 -32.24 -9.48
C LEU A 163 5.92 -33.13 -10.45
N VAL A 164 5.59 -33.07 -11.74
CA VAL A 164 6.22 -33.89 -12.80
C VAL A 164 7.11 -33.09 -13.73
N GLY A 165 6.97 -31.77 -13.78
CA GLY A 165 7.78 -30.92 -14.65
C GLY A 165 7.55 -29.44 -14.45
N ILE A 166 8.27 -28.63 -15.24
CA ILE A 166 7.99 -27.19 -15.39
C ILE A 166 8.18 -26.80 -16.86
N VAL A 167 7.31 -25.93 -17.35
CA VAL A 167 7.43 -25.31 -18.68
C VAL A 167 7.77 -23.85 -18.48
N THR A 168 8.69 -23.31 -19.28
CA THR A 168 9.11 -21.91 -19.27
C THR A 168 8.98 -21.27 -20.66
N SER A 169 9.17 -19.95 -20.73
CA SER A 169 9.13 -19.22 -22.00
C SER A 169 10.11 -19.72 -23.06
N ARG A 170 11.24 -20.31 -22.64
CA ARG A 170 12.23 -20.85 -23.58
C ARG A 170 11.81 -22.18 -24.18
N ASP A 171 11.01 -22.95 -23.45
CA ASP A 171 10.56 -24.28 -23.87
C ASP A 171 9.45 -24.17 -24.93
N VAL A 172 8.62 -23.13 -24.86
CA VAL A 172 7.51 -22.89 -25.80
C VAL A 172 7.86 -22.02 -27.01
N GLN A 173 8.96 -21.25 -26.97
CA GLN A 173 9.23 -20.17 -27.93
C GLN A 173 9.26 -20.61 -29.40
N PHE A 174 9.68 -21.85 -29.66
CA PHE A 174 9.86 -22.37 -31.02
C PHE A 174 9.07 -23.67 -31.26
N GLN A 175 8.09 -23.96 -30.40
CA GLN A 175 7.30 -25.18 -30.48
C GLN A 175 5.96 -24.93 -31.19
N PRO A 176 5.42 -25.92 -31.92
CA PRO A 176 4.07 -25.85 -32.47
C PRO A 176 3.02 -25.68 -31.36
N HIS A 177 1.99 -24.88 -31.63
CA HIS A 177 0.89 -24.64 -30.69
C HIS A 177 0.20 -25.92 -30.21
N THR A 178 0.13 -26.93 -31.08
CA THR A 178 -0.49 -28.25 -30.83
C THR A 178 0.43 -29.26 -30.16
N CYS A 179 1.66 -28.90 -29.81
CA CYS A 179 2.56 -29.82 -29.09
C CYS A 179 2.11 -29.95 -27.63
N LYS A 180 2.17 -31.16 -27.08
CA LYS A 180 1.83 -31.43 -25.69
C LYS A 180 2.93 -30.95 -24.74
N LEU A 181 2.53 -30.49 -23.55
CA LEU A 181 3.50 -30.05 -22.53
C LEU A 181 4.40 -31.19 -22.05
N SER A 182 3.91 -32.43 -22.04
CA SER A 182 4.71 -33.63 -21.73
C SER A 182 5.93 -33.81 -22.63
N GLU A 183 5.90 -33.34 -23.87
CA GLU A 183 6.99 -33.50 -24.84
C GLU A 183 8.10 -32.46 -24.67
N ILE A 184 7.79 -31.31 -24.04
CA ILE A 184 8.67 -30.14 -23.98
C ILE A 184 9.05 -29.71 -22.56
N MET A 185 8.34 -30.20 -21.54
CA MET A 185 8.58 -29.80 -20.15
C MET A 185 9.96 -30.26 -19.65
N THR A 186 10.58 -29.46 -18.78
CA THR A 186 11.79 -29.88 -18.08
C THR A 186 11.41 -30.77 -16.89
N THR A 187 11.99 -31.96 -16.81
CA THR A 187 11.78 -32.95 -15.73
C THR A 187 12.90 -32.95 -14.69
N ASP A 188 14.10 -32.47 -15.03
CA ASP A 188 15.19 -32.26 -14.07
C ASP A 188 14.97 -30.95 -13.29
N LEU A 189 14.28 -31.08 -12.16
CA LEU A 189 13.83 -29.96 -11.36
C LEU A 189 14.69 -29.77 -10.11
N VAL A 190 15.12 -28.53 -9.89
CA VAL A 190 15.55 -28.09 -8.56
C VAL A 190 14.30 -27.69 -7.79
N THR A 191 14.05 -28.34 -6.66
CA THR A 191 12.90 -28.08 -5.77
C THR A 191 13.39 -27.81 -4.35
N ALA A 192 12.52 -27.20 -3.53
CA ALA A 192 12.75 -27.07 -2.09
C ALA A 192 11.58 -27.67 -1.30
N GLN A 193 11.85 -28.06 -0.07
CA GLN A 193 10.86 -28.71 0.79
C GLN A 193 9.95 -27.69 1.49
N GLN A 194 8.70 -28.06 1.72
CA GLN A 194 7.75 -27.27 2.51
C GLN A 194 8.30 -27.01 3.91
N GLY A 195 8.16 -25.76 4.39
CA GLY A 195 8.69 -25.30 5.67
C GLY A 195 10.03 -24.56 5.56
N ILE A 196 10.61 -24.47 4.35
CA ILE A 196 11.79 -23.64 4.08
C ILE A 196 11.49 -22.15 4.30
N THR A 197 12.47 -21.41 4.83
CA THR A 197 12.33 -19.95 4.94
C THR A 197 12.49 -19.27 3.58
N LEU A 198 11.90 -18.09 3.41
CA LEU A 198 12.03 -17.34 2.16
C LEU A 198 13.49 -16.99 1.85
N LYS A 199 14.31 -16.74 2.88
CA LYS A 199 15.75 -16.46 2.72
C LYS A 199 16.49 -17.66 2.14
N GLU A 200 16.30 -18.84 2.73
CA GLU A 200 16.94 -20.08 2.24
C GLU A 200 16.45 -20.44 0.84
N ALA A 201 15.15 -20.29 0.57
CA ALA A 201 14.59 -20.54 -0.76
C ALA A 201 15.17 -19.58 -1.83
N ASN A 202 15.37 -18.31 -1.46
CA ASN A 202 16.04 -17.32 -2.31
C ASN A 202 17.51 -17.67 -2.56
N ASP A 203 18.20 -18.22 -1.57
CA ASP A 203 19.59 -18.68 -1.71
C ASP A 203 19.68 -19.87 -2.70
N ILE A 204 18.81 -20.87 -2.56
CA ILE A 204 18.72 -22.01 -3.51
C ILE A 204 18.40 -21.51 -4.93
N LEU A 205 17.45 -20.59 -5.08
CA LEU A 205 17.07 -20.06 -6.38
C LEU A 205 18.21 -19.26 -7.03
N ARG A 206 19.00 -18.53 -6.24
CA ARG A 206 20.20 -17.81 -6.71
C ARG A 206 21.28 -18.78 -7.18
N ASP A 207 21.55 -19.81 -6.41
CA ASP A 207 22.66 -20.74 -6.67
C ASP A 207 22.35 -21.71 -7.81
N SER A 208 21.09 -22.14 -7.93
CA SER A 208 20.61 -22.99 -9.04
C SER A 208 20.60 -22.27 -10.39
N LYS A 209 20.66 -20.93 -10.39
CA LYS A 209 20.56 -20.06 -11.58
C LYS A 209 19.29 -20.30 -12.42
N LYS A 210 18.26 -20.93 -11.83
CA LYS A 210 16.96 -21.15 -12.47
C LYS A 210 16.07 -19.91 -12.30
N GLY A 211 15.01 -19.84 -13.11
CA GLY A 211 14.06 -18.72 -13.05
C GLY A 211 12.95 -18.91 -12.00
N LYS A 212 12.72 -20.17 -11.58
CA LYS A 212 11.66 -20.56 -10.66
C LYS A 212 12.12 -21.71 -9.79
N LEU A 213 11.61 -21.78 -8.57
CA LEU A 213 11.86 -22.82 -7.59
C LEU A 213 10.52 -23.35 -7.06
N PRO A 214 10.07 -24.53 -7.49
CA PRO A 214 8.90 -25.19 -6.93
C PRO A 214 9.15 -25.64 -5.49
N ILE A 215 8.16 -25.45 -4.63
CA ILE A 215 8.16 -25.92 -3.25
C ILE A 215 7.22 -27.12 -3.17
N VAL A 216 7.75 -28.25 -2.69
CA VAL A 216 7.02 -29.52 -2.62
C VAL A 216 6.92 -30.02 -1.18
N ASP A 217 5.88 -30.81 -0.89
CA ASP A 217 5.78 -31.53 0.38
C ASP A 217 6.61 -32.82 0.39
N LYS A 218 6.52 -33.59 1.48
CA LYS A 218 7.25 -34.86 1.66
C LYS A 218 6.86 -35.93 0.63
N GLN A 219 5.70 -35.80 0.00
CA GLN A 219 5.18 -36.72 -1.01
C GLN A 219 5.51 -36.24 -2.44
N GLY A 220 6.22 -35.12 -2.59
CA GLY A 220 6.55 -34.55 -3.90
C GLY A 220 5.41 -33.76 -4.54
N ARG A 221 4.37 -33.41 -3.76
CA ARG A 221 3.23 -32.63 -4.25
C ARG A 221 3.53 -31.15 -4.23
N LEU A 222 3.13 -30.42 -5.27
CA LEU A 222 3.37 -28.99 -5.38
C LEU A 222 2.54 -28.21 -4.34
N VAL A 223 3.22 -27.42 -3.52
CA VAL A 223 2.62 -26.57 -2.47
C VAL A 223 2.66 -25.10 -2.86
N SER A 224 3.80 -24.62 -3.35
CA SER A 224 3.97 -23.22 -3.74
C SER A 224 5.11 -23.06 -4.75
N LEU A 225 5.29 -21.84 -5.26
CA LEU A 225 6.30 -21.52 -6.26
C LEU A 225 7.02 -20.22 -5.90
N LEU A 226 8.33 -20.18 -6.07
CA LEU A 226 9.13 -18.97 -5.92
C LEU A 226 9.68 -18.54 -7.29
N ALA A 227 9.65 -17.24 -7.59
CA ALA A 227 10.10 -16.70 -8.88
C ALA A 227 11.29 -15.75 -8.72
N ARG A 228 12.27 -15.88 -9.61
CA ARG A 228 13.48 -15.03 -9.59
C ARG A 228 13.15 -13.57 -9.97
N SER A 229 12.07 -13.35 -10.71
CA SER A 229 11.56 -11.99 -10.98
C SER A 229 11.28 -11.22 -9.69
N ASP A 230 10.80 -11.89 -8.66
CA ASP A 230 10.38 -11.25 -7.41
C ASP A 230 11.62 -10.84 -6.59
N LEU A 231 12.70 -11.61 -6.66
CA LEU A 231 14.01 -11.22 -6.14
C LEU A 231 14.56 -9.95 -6.82
N LEU A 232 14.43 -9.86 -8.15
CA LEU A 232 14.89 -8.69 -8.90
C LEU A 232 14.04 -7.45 -8.57
N LYS A 233 12.73 -7.60 -8.40
CA LYS A 233 11.84 -6.51 -7.97
C LYS A 233 12.24 -5.96 -6.60
N ASN A 234 12.56 -6.83 -5.65
CA ASN A 234 13.06 -6.40 -4.33
C ASN A 234 14.35 -5.57 -4.41
N GLN A 235 15.25 -5.91 -5.34
CA GLN A 235 16.48 -5.16 -5.55
C GLN A 235 16.22 -3.79 -6.20
N THR A 236 15.31 -3.73 -7.16
CA THR A 236 14.93 -2.49 -7.86
C THR A 236 14.10 -1.56 -6.97
N TYR A 237 13.25 -2.11 -6.11
CA TYR A 237 12.29 -1.40 -5.28
C TYR A 237 12.50 -1.71 -3.79
N PRO A 238 13.60 -1.21 -3.18
CA PRO A 238 13.95 -1.51 -1.79
C PRO A 238 12.98 -0.88 -0.78
N LEU A 239 12.26 0.17 -1.18
CA LEU A 239 11.30 0.88 -0.32
C LEU A 239 9.88 0.32 -0.41
N ALA A 240 9.63 -0.71 -1.22
CA ALA A 240 8.29 -1.17 -1.52
C ALA A 240 7.48 -1.56 -0.27
N SER A 241 6.24 -1.08 -0.22
CA SER A 241 5.27 -1.26 0.87
C SER A 241 4.69 -2.68 0.82
N LYS A 242 5.17 -3.55 1.72
CA LYS A 242 4.83 -4.97 1.72
C LYS A 242 4.31 -5.42 3.08
N LEU A 243 3.37 -6.37 3.05
CA LEU A 243 2.98 -7.11 4.23
C LEU A 243 4.20 -7.89 4.75
N PRO A 244 4.61 -7.73 6.02
CA PRO A 244 5.84 -8.32 6.53
C PRO A 244 5.93 -9.84 6.39
N GLU A 245 4.80 -10.54 6.54
CA GLU A 245 4.71 -12.00 6.53
C GLU A 245 4.74 -12.58 5.11
N SER A 246 3.81 -12.16 4.23
CA SER A 246 3.67 -12.73 2.88
C SER A 246 4.60 -12.11 1.84
N LYS A 247 5.17 -10.93 2.14
CA LYS A 247 5.91 -10.06 1.22
C LYS A 247 5.09 -9.54 0.02
N GLN A 248 3.78 -9.70 0.05
CA GLN A 248 2.90 -9.11 -0.93
C GLN A 248 2.80 -7.61 -0.75
N LEU A 249 2.60 -6.87 -1.85
CA LEU A 249 2.30 -5.45 -1.77
C LEU A 249 1.05 -5.21 -0.92
N TYR A 250 1.02 -4.10 -0.20
CA TYR A 250 -0.20 -3.63 0.45
C TYR A 250 -1.23 -3.21 -0.62
N ALA A 251 -2.47 -3.67 -0.47
CA ALA A 251 -3.60 -3.28 -1.29
C ALA A 251 -4.61 -2.50 -0.45
N ALA A 252 -5.01 -1.34 -0.97
CA ALA A 252 -6.04 -0.50 -0.37
C ALA A 252 -7.15 -0.17 -1.35
N ALA A 253 -8.36 0.01 -0.84
CA ALA A 253 -9.54 0.33 -1.62
C ALA A 253 -10.44 1.30 -0.86
N ALA A 254 -11.20 2.09 -1.60
CA ALA A 254 -12.31 2.86 -1.07
C ALA A 254 -13.63 2.10 -1.18
N ILE A 255 -14.57 2.37 -0.28
CA ILE A 255 -15.99 1.99 -0.38
C ILE A 255 -16.87 3.11 0.19
N GLY A 256 -18.16 3.10 -0.15
CA GLY A 256 -19.16 3.92 0.51
C GLY A 256 -19.58 3.35 1.87
N THR A 257 -20.64 3.93 2.44
CA THR A 257 -21.21 3.50 3.75
C THR A 257 -22.61 2.93 3.61
N ARG A 258 -23.03 2.49 2.41
CA ARG A 258 -24.38 1.96 2.18
C ARG A 258 -24.42 0.48 2.56
N PRO A 259 -25.61 -0.09 2.88
CA PRO A 259 -25.73 -1.51 3.17
C PRO A 259 -25.17 -2.42 2.07
N ALA A 260 -25.34 -2.04 0.79
CA ALA A 260 -24.80 -2.77 -0.36
C ALA A 260 -23.26 -2.79 -0.41
N ASP A 261 -22.59 -1.81 0.22
CA ASP A 261 -21.12 -1.78 0.28
C ASP A 261 -20.54 -2.89 1.19
N ARG A 262 -21.37 -3.53 2.03
CA ARG A 262 -20.96 -4.71 2.82
C ARG A 262 -20.64 -5.91 1.94
N GLU A 263 -21.47 -6.14 0.91
CA GLU A 263 -21.24 -7.20 -0.08
C GLU A 263 -19.99 -6.90 -0.92
N ARG A 264 -19.81 -5.63 -1.30
CA ARG A 264 -18.59 -5.17 -1.95
C ARG A 264 -17.36 -5.47 -1.08
N LEU A 265 -17.39 -5.09 0.19
CA LEU A 265 -16.26 -5.31 1.08
C LEU A 265 -15.92 -6.79 1.22
N ALA A 266 -16.91 -7.67 1.35
CA ALA A 266 -16.68 -9.10 1.45
C ALA A 266 -15.86 -9.64 0.25
N LEU A 267 -16.20 -9.22 -0.97
CA LEU A 267 -15.45 -9.58 -2.19
C LEU A 267 -14.02 -9.00 -2.20
N LEU A 268 -13.82 -7.80 -1.65
CA LEU A 268 -12.49 -7.20 -1.57
C LEU A 268 -11.61 -7.89 -0.53
N VAL A 269 -12.18 -8.26 0.62
CA VAL A 269 -11.47 -9.02 1.66
C VAL A 269 -11.09 -10.40 1.13
N GLU A 270 -11.99 -11.10 0.42
CA GLU A 270 -11.68 -12.36 -0.26
C GLU A 270 -10.54 -12.20 -1.28
N ALA A 271 -10.49 -11.06 -1.97
CA ALA A 271 -9.40 -10.72 -2.89
C ALA A 271 -8.05 -10.39 -2.20
N GLY A 272 -8.02 -10.28 -0.86
CA GLY A 272 -6.81 -10.00 -0.08
C GLY A 272 -6.59 -8.51 0.21
N LEU A 273 -7.66 -7.73 0.38
CA LEU A 273 -7.59 -6.32 0.80
C LEU A 273 -6.96 -6.19 2.20
N ASP A 274 -6.02 -5.25 2.36
CA ASP A 274 -5.35 -5.00 3.65
C ASP A 274 -5.90 -3.76 4.38
N ILE A 275 -6.26 -2.70 3.63
CA ILE A 275 -6.69 -1.41 4.19
C ILE A 275 -7.93 -0.92 3.46
N ILE A 276 -8.98 -0.58 4.21
CA ILE A 276 -10.20 -0.01 3.65
C ILE A 276 -10.35 1.47 4.00
N PHE A 277 -10.70 2.28 3.00
CA PHE A 277 -11.02 3.68 3.15
C PHE A 277 -12.54 3.87 3.02
N LEU A 278 -13.17 4.44 4.05
CA LEU A 278 -14.58 4.84 3.97
C LEU A 278 -14.65 6.22 3.31
N ASP A 279 -15.18 6.24 2.09
CA ASP A 279 -15.24 7.45 1.27
C ASP A 279 -16.58 8.15 1.47
N SER A 280 -16.55 9.24 2.22
CA SER A 280 -17.68 10.15 2.41
C SER A 280 -17.17 11.59 2.39
N SER A 281 -17.97 12.49 1.83
CA SER A 281 -17.69 13.93 1.95
C SER A 281 -17.66 14.37 3.41
N GLN A 282 -18.57 13.85 4.25
CA GLN A 282 -18.66 14.08 5.69
C GLN A 282 -18.79 12.73 6.41
N GLY A 283 -17.72 12.33 7.10
CA GLY A 283 -17.62 11.01 7.72
C GLY A 283 -18.39 10.87 9.03
N ASN A 284 -18.61 11.98 9.76
CA ASN A 284 -19.29 11.96 11.05
C ASN A 284 -20.82 11.78 10.88
N SER A 285 -21.21 10.56 10.56
CA SER A 285 -22.58 10.11 10.33
C SER A 285 -22.81 8.76 11.02
N VAL A 286 -24.07 8.52 11.40
CA VAL A 286 -24.48 7.23 11.99
C VAL A 286 -24.13 6.06 11.05
N PHE A 287 -24.28 6.25 9.73
CA PHE A 287 -23.97 5.23 8.74
C PHE A 287 -22.50 4.82 8.73
N GLN A 288 -21.58 5.78 8.86
CA GLN A 288 -20.15 5.47 8.89
C GLN A 288 -19.75 4.82 10.21
N VAL A 289 -20.30 5.26 11.34
CA VAL A 289 -20.08 4.65 12.66
C VAL A 289 -20.52 3.18 12.65
N GLU A 290 -21.76 2.91 12.22
CA GLU A 290 -22.28 1.55 12.12
C GLU A 290 -21.48 0.68 11.14
N MET A 291 -20.97 1.27 10.05
CA MET A 291 -20.10 0.57 9.11
C MET A 291 -18.77 0.20 9.76
N ILE A 292 -18.11 1.11 10.47
CA ILE A 292 -16.84 0.84 11.17
C ILE A 292 -17.04 -0.30 12.17
N GLU A 293 -18.03 -0.20 13.05
CA GLU A 293 -18.32 -1.22 14.07
C GLU A 293 -18.59 -2.59 13.43
N TRP A 294 -19.36 -2.62 12.34
CA TRP A 294 -19.61 -3.84 11.59
C TRP A 294 -18.33 -4.42 10.98
N ILE A 295 -17.49 -3.60 10.36
CA ILE A 295 -16.20 -4.04 9.78
C ILE A 295 -15.31 -4.63 10.86
N LYS A 296 -15.12 -3.93 11.99
CA LYS A 296 -14.25 -4.42 13.07
C LYS A 296 -14.76 -5.73 13.67
N LYS A 297 -16.07 -5.98 13.66
CA LYS A 297 -16.68 -7.24 14.09
C LYS A 297 -16.54 -8.36 13.06
N ALA A 298 -16.72 -8.07 11.77
CA ALA A 298 -16.70 -9.08 10.71
C ALA A 298 -15.28 -9.42 10.24
N PHE A 299 -14.38 -8.44 10.22
CA PHE A 299 -13.03 -8.51 9.65
C PHE A 299 -12.02 -7.83 10.59
N SER A 300 -11.72 -8.47 11.72
CA SER A 300 -10.86 -7.90 12.77
C SER A 300 -9.43 -7.58 12.33
N HIS A 301 -8.94 -8.25 11.28
CA HIS A 301 -7.61 -8.07 10.70
C HIS A 301 -7.53 -6.88 9.71
N LEU A 302 -8.67 -6.34 9.28
CA LEU A 302 -8.73 -5.27 8.30
C LEU A 302 -8.52 -3.91 8.99
N GLU A 303 -7.61 -3.10 8.45
CA GLU A 303 -7.37 -1.75 8.94
C GLU A 303 -8.36 -0.77 8.30
N VAL A 304 -9.03 0.04 9.12
CA VAL A 304 -10.11 0.94 8.67
C VAL A 304 -9.67 2.40 8.74
N VAL A 305 -9.62 3.07 7.59
CA VAL A 305 -9.41 4.52 7.49
C VAL A 305 -10.77 5.20 7.35
N ALA A 306 -11.19 5.92 8.40
CA ALA A 306 -12.47 6.60 8.43
C ALA A 306 -12.34 8.07 7.97
N GLY A 307 -13.41 8.65 7.44
CA GLY A 307 -13.39 10.01 6.95
C GLY A 307 -14.48 10.35 5.93
N ASN A 308 -14.52 11.58 5.44
CA ASN A 308 -13.60 12.65 5.78
C ASN A 308 -14.04 13.46 7.02
N VAL A 309 -13.07 13.95 7.79
CA VAL A 309 -13.31 14.81 8.96
C VAL A 309 -12.54 16.13 8.88
N VAL A 310 -13.05 17.15 9.57
CA VAL A 310 -12.44 18.48 9.67
C VAL A 310 -12.42 19.06 11.09
N THR A 311 -13.10 18.44 12.06
CA THR A 311 -13.13 18.89 13.47
C THR A 311 -12.81 17.75 14.45
N ARG A 312 -12.37 18.12 15.66
CA ARG A 312 -12.03 17.18 16.74
C ARG A 312 -13.20 16.29 17.15
N GLU A 313 -14.39 16.83 17.21
CA GLU A 313 -15.61 16.13 17.60
C GLU A 313 -15.94 15.03 16.59
N GLN A 314 -15.78 15.32 15.29
CA GLN A 314 -15.98 14.34 14.23
C GLN A 314 -14.97 13.19 14.32
N ALA A 315 -13.71 13.52 14.58
CA ALA A 315 -12.67 12.51 14.76
C ALA A 315 -12.88 11.64 15.99
N ALA A 316 -13.24 12.24 17.13
CA ALA A 316 -13.51 11.51 18.36
C ALA A 316 -14.61 10.45 18.16
N THR A 317 -15.69 10.80 17.44
CA THR A 317 -16.77 9.85 17.11
C THR A 317 -16.24 8.64 16.33
N LEU A 318 -15.44 8.86 15.27
CA LEU A 318 -14.96 7.78 14.41
C LEU A 318 -13.86 6.95 15.08
N ILE A 319 -13.02 7.57 15.92
CA ILE A 319 -12.03 6.87 16.74
C ILE A 319 -12.74 5.97 17.75
N ALA A 320 -13.77 6.48 18.43
CA ALA A 320 -14.57 5.71 19.40
C ALA A 320 -15.27 4.51 18.75
N ALA A 321 -15.70 4.64 17.49
CA ALA A 321 -16.27 3.54 16.71
C ALA A 321 -15.24 2.44 16.35
N GLY A 322 -13.94 2.73 16.46
CA GLY A 322 -12.86 1.77 16.21
C GLY A 322 -12.08 1.98 14.91
N ALA A 323 -12.11 3.18 14.32
CA ALA A 323 -11.26 3.51 13.16
C ALA A 323 -9.77 3.37 13.50
N ASP A 324 -8.96 2.88 12.56
CA ASP A 324 -7.51 2.71 12.71
C ASP A 324 -6.70 3.89 12.17
N ALA A 325 -7.33 4.74 11.36
CA ALA A 325 -6.80 6.03 10.93
C ALA A 325 -7.93 6.98 10.52
N LEU A 326 -7.58 8.25 10.34
CA LEU A 326 -8.50 9.29 9.90
C LEU A 326 -8.02 9.96 8.60
N ARG A 327 -8.95 10.13 7.66
CA ARG A 327 -8.77 10.95 6.46
C ARG A 327 -9.29 12.36 6.74
N ILE A 328 -8.37 13.32 6.74
CA ILE A 328 -8.67 14.72 7.09
C ILE A 328 -8.77 15.58 5.83
N GLY A 329 -9.85 16.36 5.73
CA GLY A 329 -10.03 17.38 4.70
C GLY A 329 -11.36 17.26 3.95
N MET A 330 -12.03 18.38 3.74
CA MET A 330 -13.30 18.47 3.01
C MET A 330 -13.31 19.76 2.20
N GLY A 331 -13.70 19.67 0.92
CA GLY A 331 -13.87 20.86 0.09
C GLY A 331 -12.59 21.57 -0.37
N SER A 332 -11.41 21.03 -0.06
CA SER A 332 -10.11 21.65 -0.32
C SER A 332 -9.34 21.07 -1.52
N GLY A 333 -9.92 20.07 -2.19
CA GLY A 333 -9.35 19.49 -3.40
C GLY A 333 -9.44 20.46 -4.57
N SER A 334 -8.49 20.39 -5.51
CA SER A 334 -8.40 21.29 -6.67
C SER A 334 -9.66 21.32 -7.54
N ILE A 335 -10.43 20.24 -7.58
CA ILE A 335 -11.69 20.13 -8.33
C ILE A 335 -12.94 20.17 -7.44
N CYS A 336 -12.77 20.33 -6.13
CA CYS A 336 -13.84 20.19 -5.18
C CYS A 336 -14.55 21.52 -4.96
N ILE A 337 -15.79 21.64 -5.43
CA ILE A 337 -16.61 22.86 -5.28
C ILE A 337 -17.47 22.87 -4.00
N THR A 338 -17.25 21.94 -3.06
CA THR A 338 -18.10 21.81 -1.86
C THR A 338 -18.09 23.08 -1.00
N GLN A 339 -16.95 23.78 -0.91
CA GLN A 339 -16.89 25.06 -0.19
C GLN A 339 -17.70 26.14 -0.90
N GLU A 340 -17.62 26.19 -2.22
CA GLU A 340 -18.32 27.21 -3.03
C GLU A 340 -19.83 26.99 -3.04
N VAL A 341 -20.27 25.74 -3.19
CA VAL A 341 -21.70 25.40 -3.38
C VAL A 341 -22.41 25.15 -2.05
N MET A 342 -21.78 24.41 -1.13
CA MET A 342 -22.43 24.00 0.12
C MET A 342 -22.08 24.91 1.29
N ALA A 343 -21.10 25.80 1.16
CA ALA A 343 -20.51 26.57 2.26
C ALA A 343 -20.00 25.67 3.42
N VAL A 344 -19.64 24.43 3.11
CA VAL A 344 -19.14 23.44 4.08
C VAL A 344 -17.70 23.08 3.73
N GLY A 345 -16.82 23.17 4.73
CA GLY A 345 -15.41 22.81 4.62
C GLY A 345 -14.58 23.53 5.69
N THR A 346 -13.27 23.37 5.62
CA THR A 346 -12.31 24.12 6.44
C THR A 346 -11.20 24.66 5.54
N SER A 347 -10.51 25.72 5.95
CA SER A 347 -9.36 26.24 5.19
C SER A 347 -8.38 25.09 4.93
N SER A 348 -7.89 25.00 3.69
CA SER A 348 -7.11 23.86 3.18
C SER A 348 -5.77 23.63 3.89
N GLY A 349 -5.40 24.50 4.83
CA GLY A 349 -4.39 24.19 5.83
C GLY A 349 -4.88 23.02 6.66
N ARG A 350 -4.44 21.82 6.27
CA ARG A 350 -4.64 20.56 7.01
C ARG A 350 -4.14 20.62 8.45
N TYR A 351 -3.64 21.76 8.93
CA TYR A 351 -3.16 22.01 10.28
C TYR A 351 -4.20 22.60 11.25
N LYS A 352 -5.27 23.28 10.80
CA LYS A 352 -6.38 23.64 11.72
C LYS A 352 -7.07 22.38 12.23
N ALA A 353 -7.29 21.46 11.30
CA ALA A 353 -7.76 20.12 11.56
C ALA A 353 -6.61 19.29 12.17
N GLY A 354 -5.49 19.07 11.47
CA GLY A 354 -4.40 18.19 11.89
C GLY A 354 -3.74 18.52 13.23
N GLY A 355 -3.42 19.77 13.55
CA GLY A 355 -2.76 20.11 14.83
C GLY A 355 -3.64 19.80 16.05
N SER A 356 -4.93 20.13 15.97
CA SER A 356 -5.89 19.85 17.05
C SER A 356 -6.47 18.42 17.00
N LEU A 357 -6.48 17.78 15.82
CA LEU A 357 -6.88 16.38 15.60
C LEU A 357 -5.79 15.40 16.00
N LEU A 358 -4.52 15.73 15.81
CA LEU A 358 -3.38 14.92 16.26
C LEU A 358 -3.33 14.79 17.78
N GLU A 359 -3.91 15.73 18.54
CA GLU A 359 -4.05 15.59 19.99
C GLU A 359 -5.14 14.58 20.39
N VAL A 360 -6.07 14.26 19.48
CA VAL A 360 -7.16 13.30 19.71
C VAL A 360 -6.80 11.88 19.21
N CYS A 361 -5.93 11.78 18.19
CA CYS A 361 -5.46 10.53 17.58
C CYS A 361 -4.33 9.86 18.38
#